data_AF-A0A919MY68-F1
#
_entry.id   AF-A0A919MY68-F1
#
_cell.length_a   1.000
_cell.length_b   1.000
_cell.length_c   1.000
_cell.angle_alpha   90.00
_cell.angle_beta   90.00
_cell.angle_gamma   90.00
#
_symmetry.space_group_name_H-M   'P 1'
#
loop_
_entity.id
_entity.type
_entity.pdbx_description
1 polymer ?
#
loop_
_entity_poly.entity_id
_entity_poly.type
_entity_poly.pdbx_seq_one_letter_code
_entity_poly.pdbx_strand_id
1 'polypeptide(L)'
;MSPTTGPAGDLFESLARTADAIADTAERSARVHDAAVGRLPGAAEHARRERRLAAAERAAAEAFRRHEIPSRAVTQAIRDCGHQAVDDS
;
A
#
# COMPACT_ATOMS: atom_id res chain seq x y z
N MET A 1 -3.59 -3.31 -33.63
CA MET A 1 -3.55 -3.43 -32.16
C MET A 1 -4.59 -2.47 -31.62
N SER A 2 -5.76 -2.97 -31.23
CA SER A 2 -6.82 -2.12 -30.67
C SER A 2 -6.42 -1.76 -29.24
N PRO A 3 -6.53 -0.48 -28.83
CA PRO A 3 -6.21 -0.07 -27.47
C PRO A 3 -7.20 -0.74 -26.52
N THR A 4 -6.68 -1.27 -25.42
CA THR A 4 -7.40 -1.97 -24.34
C THR A 4 -8.29 -1.00 -23.55
N THR A 5 -9.08 -0.16 -24.23
CA THR A 5 -9.97 0.84 -23.62
C THR A 5 -11.36 0.23 -23.52
N GLY A 6 -11.47 -0.79 -22.66
CA GLY A 6 -12.75 -1.34 -22.21
C GLY A 6 -12.95 -1.04 -20.72
N PRO A 7 -14.16 -1.21 -20.18
CA PRO A 7 -14.47 -0.90 -18.78
C PRO A 7 -13.57 -1.64 -17.77
N ALA A 8 -12.98 -2.76 -18.17
CA ALA A 8 -11.99 -3.48 -17.36
C ALA A 8 -10.64 -2.75 -17.28
N GLY A 9 -10.16 -2.14 -18.37
CA GLY A 9 -8.92 -1.36 -18.37
C GLY A 9 -9.02 -0.13 -17.46
N ASP A 10 -10.16 0.55 -17.49
CA ASP A 10 -10.45 1.68 -16.61
C ASP A 10 -10.47 1.28 -15.13
N LEU A 11 -10.97 0.07 -14.82
CA LEU A 11 -10.95 -0.47 -13.47
C LEU A 11 -9.52 -0.74 -12.98
N PHE A 12 -8.71 -1.45 -13.77
CA PHE A 12 -7.33 -1.77 -13.41
C PHE A 12 -6.47 -0.51 -13.23
N GLU A 13 -6.63 0.48 -14.11
CA GLU A 13 -5.95 1.76 -13.97
C GLU A 13 -6.43 2.53 -12.72
N SER A 14 -7.73 2.50 -12.41
CA SER A 14 -8.25 3.10 -11.17
C SER A 14 -7.70 2.43 -9.91
N LEU A 15 -7.60 1.10 -9.92
CA LEU A 15 -7.00 0.32 -8.84
C LEU A 15 -5.50 0.62 -8.69
N ALA A 16 -4.77 0.73 -9.79
CA ALA A 16 -3.35 1.10 -9.79
C ALA A 16 -3.13 2.47 -9.14
N ARG A 17 -3.91 3.49 -9.54
CA ARG A 17 -3.83 4.84 -8.95
C ARG A 17 -4.19 4.85 -7.46
N THR A 18 -5.17 4.04 -7.07
CA THR A 18 -5.57 3.93 -5.66
C THR A 18 -4.44 3.32 -4.83
N ALA A 19 -3.83 2.24 -5.31
CA ALA A 19 -2.70 1.60 -4.66
C ALA A 19 -1.48 2.54 -4.55
N ASP A 20 -1.15 3.30 -5.60
CA ASP A 20 -0.10 4.34 -5.52
C ASP A 20 -0.41 5.40 -4.45
N ALA A 21 -1.65 5.88 -4.40
CA ALA A 21 -2.05 6.90 -3.42
C ALA A 21 -1.95 6.39 -1.96
N ILE A 22 -2.28 5.12 -1.73
CA ILE A 22 -2.09 4.47 -0.43
C ILE A 22 -0.59 4.36 -0.13
N ALA A 23 0.22 3.94 -1.10
CA ALA A 23 1.67 3.83 -0.90
C ALA A 23 2.31 5.17 -0.52
N ASP A 24 1.96 6.25 -1.20
CA ASP A 24 2.47 7.59 -0.91
C ASP A 24 2.05 8.08 0.49
N THR A 25 0.81 7.76 0.89
CA THR A 25 0.29 8.06 2.23
C THR A 25 1.06 7.29 3.29
N ALA A 26 1.30 5.99 3.07
CA ALA A 26 2.06 5.14 3.97
C ALA A 26 3.51 5.62 4.10
N GLU A 27 4.18 6.02 3.02
CA GLU A 27 5.52 6.60 3.09
C GLU A 27 5.57 7.92 3.84
N ARG A 28 4.55 8.76 3.66
CA ARG A 28 4.43 9.99 4.45
C ARG A 28 4.25 9.66 5.94
N SER A 29 3.41 8.67 6.27
CA SER A 29 3.23 8.19 7.64
C SER A 29 4.55 7.66 8.22
N ALA A 30 5.30 6.87 7.46
CA ALA A 30 6.59 6.35 7.86
C ALA A 30 7.57 7.47 8.22
N ARG A 31 7.67 8.51 7.36
CA ARG A 31 8.54 9.67 7.60
C ARG A 31 8.15 10.45 8.85
N VAL A 32 6.85 10.62 9.11
CA VAL A 32 6.36 11.27 10.34
C VAL A 32 6.77 10.46 11.57
N HIS A 33 6.60 9.14 11.54
CA HIS A 33 6.95 8.27 12.66
C HIS A 33 8.46 8.16 12.87
N ASP A 34 9.27 8.15 11.80
CA ASP A 34 10.73 8.23 11.91
C ASP A 34 11.16 9.49 12.67
N ALA A 35 10.55 10.65 12.36
CA ALA A 35 10.86 11.91 13.04
C ALA A 35 10.42 11.93 14.52
N ALA A 36 9.53 11.02 14.91
CA ALA A 36 9.08 10.81 16.27
C ALA A 36 9.86 9.74 17.04
N VAL A 37 10.84 9.07 16.40
CA VAL A 37 11.72 8.10 17.07
C VAL A 37 12.47 8.82 18.21
N GLY A 38 12.29 8.32 19.43
CA GLY A 38 12.81 8.92 20.66
C GLY A 38 11.80 9.74 21.45
N ARG A 39 10.62 10.03 20.89
CA ARG A 39 9.51 10.71 21.58
C ARG A 39 8.30 9.81 21.79
N LEU A 40 8.04 8.91 20.84
CA LEU A 40 6.91 7.98 20.90
C LEU A 40 7.42 6.53 20.91
N PRO A 41 7.09 5.76 21.97
CA PRO A 41 7.27 4.31 21.94
C PRO A 41 6.54 3.71 20.74
N GLY A 42 7.13 2.71 20.09
CA GLY A 42 6.55 2.06 18.91
C GLY A 42 6.66 2.83 17.58
N ALA A 43 7.10 4.09 17.58
CA ALA A 43 7.20 4.88 16.34
C ALA A 43 8.15 4.25 15.30
N ALA A 44 9.27 3.68 15.75
CA ALA A 44 10.20 2.98 14.85
C ALA A 44 9.57 1.72 14.22
N GLU A 45 8.74 0.99 14.97
CA GLU A 45 8.04 -0.19 14.47
C GLU A 45 6.93 0.22 13.49
N HIS A 46 6.16 1.25 13.84
CA HIS A 46 5.14 1.81 12.98
C HIS A 46 5.74 2.29 11.65
N ALA A 47 6.84 3.04 11.68
CA ALA A 47 7.54 3.47 10.46
C ALA A 47 7.97 2.28 9.59
N ARG A 48 8.48 1.19 10.18
CA ARG A 48 8.83 -0.03 9.45
C ARG A 48 7.60 -0.71 8.84
N ARG A 49 6.48 -0.77 9.55
CA ARG A 49 5.21 -1.32 9.04
C ARG A 49 4.70 -0.49 7.86
N GLU A 50 4.67 0.83 7.99
CA GLU A 50 4.22 1.73 6.92
C GLU A 50 5.09 1.62 5.65
N ARG A 51 6.42 1.46 5.79
CA ARG A 51 7.28 1.18 4.62
C ARG A 51 6.97 -0.15 3.95
N ARG A 52 6.64 -1.20 4.73
CA ARG A 52 6.22 -2.49 4.19
C ARG A 52 4.89 -2.39 3.43
N LEU A 53 3.92 -1.65 3.99
CA LEU A 53 2.66 -1.37 3.31
C LEU A 53 2.89 -0.63 2.00
N ALA A 54 3.69 0.45 2.01
CA ALA A 54 4.00 1.21 0.81
C ALA A 54 4.63 0.35 -0.30
N ALA A 55 5.57 -0.53 0.06
CA ALA A 55 6.19 -1.45 -0.89
C ALA A 55 5.18 -2.46 -1.46
N ALA A 56 4.29 -3.01 -0.62
CA ALA A 56 3.27 -3.95 -1.06
C ALA A 56 2.23 -3.30 -1.98
N GLU A 57 1.77 -2.09 -1.66
CA GLU A 57 0.82 -1.33 -2.48
C GLU A 57 1.42 -0.95 -3.83
N ARG A 58 2.71 -0.59 -3.90
CA ARG A 58 3.39 -0.39 -5.19
C ARG A 58 3.44 -1.65 -6.04
N ALA A 59 3.75 -2.78 -5.43
CA ALA A 59 3.72 -4.06 -6.13
C ALA A 59 2.31 -4.41 -6.62
N ALA A 60 1.27 -4.05 -5.85
CA ALA A 60 -0.12 -4.18 -6.29
C ALA A 60 -0.44 -3.25 -7.47
N ALA A 61 -0.03 -1.98 -7.41
CA ALA A 61 -0.19 -1.03 -8.52
C ALA A 61 0.47 -1.53 -9.81
N GLU A 62 1.70 -2.06 -9.72
CA GLU A 62 2.40 -2.67 -10.87
C GLU A 62 1.68 -3.89 -11.44
N ALA A 63 1.05 -4.72 -10.61
CA ALA A 63 0.22 -5.82 -11.09
C ALA A 63 -1.02 -5.28 -11.83
N PHE A 64 -1.72 -4.31 -11.24
CA PHE A 64 -2.91 -3.73 -11.86
C PHE A 64 -2.62 -3.03 -13.19
N ARG A 65 -1.50 -2.29 -13.33
CA ARG A 65 -1.08 -1.70 -14.62
C ARG A 65 -0.81 -2.75 -15.71
N ARG A 66 -0.47 -3.98 -15.31
CA ARG A 66 -0.33 -5.13 -16.21
C ARG A 66 -1.64 -5.89 -16.45
N HIS A 67 -2.75 -5.40 -15.90
CA HIS A 67 -4.04 -6.08 -15.86
C HIS A 67 -3.97 -7.45 -15.15
N GLU A 68 -3.08 -7.57 -14.17
CA GLU A 68 -2.89 -8.75 -13.34
C GLU A 68 -3.48 -8.53 -11.94
N ILE A 69 -3.86 -9.62 -11.28
CA ILE A 69 -4.23 -9.59 -9.86
C ILE A 69 -2.95 -9.69 -9.02
N PRO A 70 -2.78 -8.87 -7.96
CA PRO A 70 -1.63 -8.95 -7.08
C PRO A 70 -1.44 -10.36 -6.52
N SER A 71 -0.18 -10.79 -6.40
CA SER A 71 0.13 -12.11 -5.87
C SER A 71 -0.41 -12.27 -4.44
N ARG A 72 -0.67 -13.52 -4.03
CA ARG A 72 -1.11 -13.81 -2.65
C ARG A 72 -0.18 -13.21 -1.60
N ALA A 73 1.13 -13.20 -1.85
CA ALA A 73 2.11 -12.62 -0.93
C ALA A 73 1.92 -11.10 -0.77
N VAL A 74 1.67 -10.39 -1.87
CA VAL A 74 1.38 -8.93 -1.85
C VAL A 74 0.08 -8.66 -1.10
N THR A 75 -0.99 -9.39 -1.43
CA THR A 75 -2.29 -9.24 -0.77
C THR A 75 -2.21 -9.54 0.73
N GLN A 76 -1.42 -10.55 1.12
CA GLN A 76 -1.21 -10.87 2.54
C GLN A 76 -0.43 -9.76 3.26
N ALA A 77 0.64 -9.23 2.64
CA ALA A 77 1.41 -8.14 3.23
C ALA A 77 0.56 -6.88 3.48
N ILE A 78 -0.35 -6.53 2.56
CA ILE A 78 -1.30 -5.42 2.74
C ILE A 78 -2.23 -5.70 3.94
N ARG A 79 -2.78 -6.92 4.04
CA ARG A 79 -3.67 -7.32 5.15
C ARG A 79 -2.97 -7.30 6.50
N ASP A 80 -1.75 -7.84 6.57
CA ASP A 80 -0.94 -7.88 7.79
C ASP A 80 -0.61 -6.47 8.28
N CYS A 81 -0.46 -5.52 7.35
CA CYS A 81 -0.33 -4.12 7.71
C CYS A 81 -1.67 -3.55 8.20
N GLY A 82 -2.82 -3.81 7.56
CA GLY A 82 -4.11 -3.22 7.94
C GLY A 82 -4.69 -3.61 9.31
N HIS A 83 -4.24 -4.70 9.93
CA HIS A 83 -4.99 -5.39 11.01
C HIS A 83 -4.79 -4.87 12.46
N GLN A 84 -4.22 -3.68 12.73
CA GLN A 84 -4.01 -3.20 14.12
C GLN A 84 -4.73 -1.89 14.49
N ALA A 85 -5.70 -1.42 13.72
CA ALA A 85 -6.44 -0.20 14.07
C ALA A 85 -7.68 -0.41 14.97
N VAL A 86 -8.00 -1.63 15.41
CA VAL A 86 -9.30 -1.92 16.07
C VAL A 86 -9.27 -2.69 17.39
N ASP A 87 -8.10 -3.03 17.95
CA ASP A 87 -8.02 -3.77 19.22
C ASP A 87 -7.33 -2.97 20.35
N ASP A 88 -7.70 -1.70 20.51
CA ASP A 88 -7.45 -0.92 21.72
C ASP A 88 -8.66 -0.01 22.01
N SER A 89 -9.73 -0.60 22.58
CA SER A 89 -10.85 0.12 23.20
C SER A 89 -11.40 -0.68 24.38
#